data_AF-A0A6J7EAM1-F1
#
_entry.id   AF-A0A6J7EAM1-F1
#
_cell.length_a   1.000
_cell.length_b   1.000
_cell.length_c   1.000
_cell.angle_alpha   90.00
_cell.angle_beta   90.00
_cell.angle_gamma   90.00
#
_symmetry.space_group_name_H-M   'P 1'
#
loop_
_entity.id
_entity.type
_entity.pdbx_description
1 polymer ?
#
loop_
_entity_poly.entity_id
_entity_poly.type
_entity_poly.pdbx_seq_one_letter_code
_entity_poly.pdbx_strand_id
1 'polypeptide(L)'
;MLGGYVGEEQIHFGQKALRLPAKTAPEAVARVVRRFAEERNAGEVFAQWLARVGGAAVVGTALKDLDQVPSYEEDPSFYVDFDETTPYVAEVAESECAT
;
A
#
# COMPACT_ATOMS: atom_id res chain seq x y z
N MET A 1 5.06 3.44 1.61
CA MET A 1 5.79 4.53 2.30
C MET A 1 5.00 5.82 2.14
N LEU A 2 5.16 6.80 3.03
CA LEU A 2 4.45 8.08 2.98
C LEU A 2 5.41 9.25 3.22
N GLY A 3 5.10 10.41 2.63
CA GLY A 3 5.74 11.68 2.99
C GLY A 3 7.08 11.97 2.31
N GLY A 4 7.40 11.29 1.21
CA GLY A 4 8.57 11.66 0.40
C GLY A 4 8.29 12.93 -0.42
N TYR A 5 9.26 13.84 -0.49
CA TYR A 5 9.17 15.08 -1.27
C TYR A 5 10.56 15.65 -1.59
N VAL A 6 10.62 16.52 -2.60
CA VAL A 6 11.81 17.30 -2.94
C VAL A 6 11.67 18.67 -2.29
N GLY A 7 12.53 18.98 -1.31
CA GLY A 7 12.65 20.30 -0.72
C GLY A 7 13.60 21.20 -1.53
N GLU A 8 13.73 22.45 -1.12
CA GLU A 8 14.62 23.42 -1.80
C GLU A 8 16.10 23.01 -1.74
N GLU A 9 16.53 22.44 -0.62
CA GLU A 9 17.95 22.12 -0.36
C GLU A 9 18.21 20.62 -0.23
N GLN A 10 17.18 19.78 -0.05
CA GLN A 10 17.35 18.36 0.24
C GLN A 10 16.18 17.49 -0.25
N ILE A 11 16.48 16.22 -0.52
CA ILE A 11 15.49 15.19 -0.86
C ILE A 11 15.08 14.47 0.41
N HIS A 12 13.77 14.32 0.60
CA HIS A 12 13.21 13.57 1.72
C HIS A 12 12.60 12.27 1.22
N PHE A 13 13.11 11.14 1.72
CA PHE A 13 12.53 9.83 1.41
C PHE A 13 11.24 9.60 2.19
N GLY A 14 10.33 8.85 1.58
CA GLY A 14 9.12 8.40 2.26
C GLY A 14 9.46 7.49 3.43
N GLN A 15 8.72 7.62 4.53
CA GLN A 15 8.86 6.78 5.70
C GLN A 15 7.94 5.56 5.62
N LYS A 16 8.34 4.45 6.23
CA LYS A 16 7.53 3.24 6.31
C LYS A 16 6.28 3.51 7.17
N ALA A 17 5.09 3.27 6.60
CA ALA A 17 3.83 3.32 7.32
C ALA A 17 3.42 1.91 7.78
N LEU A 18 3.19 1.02 6.81
CA LEU A 18 2.88 -0.40 7.01
C LEU A 18 3.15 -1.18 5.70
N ARG A 19 3.03 -2.50 5.77
CA ARG A 19 2.92 -3.37 4.58
C ARG A 19 1.44 -3.67 4.36
N LEU A 20 1.04 -3.84 3.10
CA LEU A 20 -0.33 -4.18 2.72
C LEU A 20 -0.30 -5.21 1.59
N PRO A 21 -1.32 -6.10 1.53
CA PRO A 21 -1.65 -6.86 0.34
C PRO A 21 -1.86 -5.94 -0.87
N ALA A 22 -1.52 -6.42 -2.07
CA ALA A 22 -1.70 -5.66 -3.30
C ALA A 22 -3.18 -5.28 -3.53
N LYS A 23 -4.11 -6.17 -3.18
CA LYS A 23 -5.56 -5.95 -3.33
C LYS A 23 -6.10 -4.81 -2.46
N THR A 24 -5.54 -4.58 -1.27
CA THR A 24 -6.02 -3.53 -0.34
C THR A 24 -5.21 -2.24 -0.40
N ALA A 25 -4.06 -2.24 -1.07
CA ALA A 25 -3.23 -1.05 -1.23
C ALA A 25 -3.96 0.16 -1.86
N PRO A 26 -4.81 0.01 -2.91
CA PRO A 26 -5.55 1.13 -3.48
C PRO A 26 -6.52 1.79 -2.48
N GLU A 27 -7.21 0.98 -1.67
CA GLU A 27 -8.12 1.49 -0.63
C GLU A 27 -7.35 2.25 0.45
N ALA A 28 -6.17 1.75 0.85
CA ALA A 28 -5.31 2.47 1.80
C ALA A 28 -4.87 3.83 1.26
N VAL A 29 -4.50 3.93 -0.03
CA VAL A 29 -4.17 5.22 -0.65
C VAL A 29 -5.38 6.16 -0.60
N ALA A 30 -6.56 5.66 -0.96
CA ALA A 30 -7.79 6.47 -0.93
C ALA A 30 -8.09 6.99 0.48
N ARG A 31 -7.98 6.15 1.52
CA ARG A 31 -8.17 6.56 2.93
C ARG A 31 -7.17 7.62 3.37
N VAL A 32 -5.89 7.49 3.00
CA VAL A 32 -4.86 8.49 3.33
C VAL A 32 -5.13 9.82 2.64
N VAL A 33 -5.48 9.80 1.35
CA VAL A 33 -5.79 11.01 0.57
C VAL A 33 -7.03 11.71 1.12
N ARG A 34 -8.10 10.97 1.43
CA ARG A 34 -9.33 11.52 2.04
C ARG A 34 -9.04 12.17 3.38
N ARG A 35 -8.33 11.46 4.27
CA ARG A 35 -7.97 11.99 5.59
C ARG A 35 -7.13 13.26 5.50
N PHE A 36 -6.15 13.30 4.58
CA PHE A 36 -5.39 14.52 4.32
C PHE A 36 -6.30 15.66 3.83
N ALA A 37 -7.19 15.39 2.88
CA ALA A 37 -8.10 16.41 2.33
C ALA A 37 -9.04 16.99 3.41
N GLU A 38 -9.49 16.16 4.35
CA GLU A 38 -10.40 16.53 5.44
C GLU A 38 -9.70 17.29 6.58
N GLU A 39 -8.46 16.91 6.92
CA GLU A 39 -7.76 17.43 8.10
C GLU A 39 -6.78 18.58 7.79
N ARG A 40 -6.48 18.85 6.51
CA ARG A 40 -5.47 19.86 6.14
C ARG A 40 -5.95 21.29 6.41
N ASN A 41 -5.02 22.12 6.86
CA ASN A 41 -5.21 23.56 6.91
C ASN A 41 -5.07 24.19 5.51
N ALA A 42 -5.57 25.41 5.36
CA ALA A 42 -5.41 26.16 4.10
C ALA A 42 -3.91 26.33 3.76
N GLY A 43 -3.52 25.92 2.56
CA GLY A 43 -2.12 25.98 2.10
C GLY A 43 -1.21 24.89 2.66
N GLU A 44 -1.70 24.01 3.54
CA GLU A 44 -0.88 22.93 4.11
C GLU A 44 -0.62 21.84 3.07
N VAL A 45 0.66 21.49 2.91
CA VAL A 45 1.10 20.39 2.03
C VAL A 45 1.15 19.06 2.78
N PHE A 46 1.10 17.96 2.04
CA PHE A 46 1.03 16.61 2.62
C PHE A 46 2.15 16.32 3.64
N ALA A 47 3.39 16.74 3.38
CA ALA A 47 4.51 16.51 4.30
C ALA A 47 4.34 17.22 5.64
N GLN A 48 3.78 18.44 5.65
CA GLN A 48 3.48 19.21 6.85
C GLN A 48 2.35 18.56 7.65
N TRP A 49 1.25 18.20 6.98
CA TRP A 49 0.14 17.47 7.60
C TRP A 49 0.63 16.15 8.22
N LEU A 50 1.41 15.37 7.48
CA LEU A 50 1.91 14.08 7.94
C LEU A 50 2.75 14.22 9.21
N ALA A 51 3.63 15.23 9.28
CA ALA A 51 4.40 15.52 10.49
C ALA A 51 3.49 15.93 11.66
N ARG A 52 2.48 16.78 11.40
CA ARG A 52 1.52 17.25 12.41
C ARG A 52 0.68 16.13 13.01
N VAL A 53 0.25 15.15 12.22
CA VAL A 53 -0.59 14.03 12.70
C VAL A 53 0.20 12.87 13.32
N GLY A 54 1.51 13.03 13.50
CA GLY A 54 2.37 12.04 14.17
C GLY A 54 3.18 11.12 13.24
N GLY A 55 3.19 11.38 11.93
CA GLY A 55 4.07 10.72 10.97
C GLY A 55 3.49 9.47 10.31
N ALA A 56 4.28 8.87 9.41
CA ALA A 56 3.85 7.73 8.58
C ALA A 56 3.41 6.51 9.39
N ALA A 57 4.09 6.21 10.51
CA ALA A 57 3.75 5.08 11.36
C ALA A 57 2.37 5.27 12.04
N VAL A 58 2.04 6.48 12.50
CA VAL A 58 0.75 6.80 13.11
C VAL A 58 -0.38 6.76 12.08
N VAL A 59 -0.15 7.23 10.86
CA VAL A 59 -1.12 7.04 9.78
C VAL A 59 -1.28 5.55 9.45
N GLY A 60 -0.20 4.77 9.52
CA GLY A 60 -0.22 3.33 9.30
C GLY A 60 -1.03 2.54 10.33
N THR A 61 -1.11 2.96 11.59
CA THR A 61 -1.93 2.24 12.59
C THR A 61 -3.42 2.27 12.24
N ALA A 62 -3.90 3.37 11.64
CA ALA A 62 -5.29 3.53 11.20
C ALA A 62 -5.66 2.71 9.94
N LEU A 63 -4.67 2.03 9.34
CA LEU A 63 -4.84 1.21 8.13
C LEU A 63 -4.60 -0.28 8.42
N LYS A 64 -4.43 -0.66 9.69
CA LYS A 64 -4.04 -2.02 10.07
C LYS A 64 -5.11 -3.07 9.75
N ASP A 65 -6.37 -2.65 9.64
CA ASP A 65 -7.48 -3.46 9.18
C ASP A 65 -7.33 -3.92 7.72
N LEU A 66 -6.55 -3.20 6.91
CA LEU A 66 -6.27 -3.55 5.51
C LEU A 66 -5.08 -4.52 5.35
N ASP A 67 -4.34 -4.79 6.42
CA ASP A 67 -3.20 -5.72 6.47
C ASP A 67 -3.63 -7.15 6.82
N GLN A 68 -4.82 -7.55 6.34
CA GLN A 68 -5.34 -8.90 6.48
C GLN A 68 -5.32 -9.59 5.12
N VAL A 69 -4.75 -10.79 5.09
CA VAL A 69 -4.85 -11.69 3.93
C VAL A 69 -5.87 -12.76 4.31
N PRO A 70 -7.07 -12.76 3.73
CA PRO A 70 -8.09 -13.79 3.96
C PRO A 70 -7.59 -15.15 3.46
N SER A 71 -8.23 -16.25 3.90
CA SER A 71 -7.96 -17.56 3.31
C SER A 71 -8.42 -17.59 1.85
N TYR A 72 -7.94 -18.59 1.10
CA TYR A 72 -8.36 -18.79 -0.29
C TYR A 72 -9.87 -19.01 -0.39
N GLU A 73 -10.46 -19.75 0.55
CA GLU A 73 -11.91 -20.01 0.59
C GLU A 73 -12.73 -18.75 0.89
N GLU A 74 -12.19 -17.81 1.67
CA GLU A 74 -12.85 -16.55 2.03
C GLU A 74 -12.81 -15.53 0.89
N ASP A 75 -11.64 -15.36 0.25
CA ASP A 75 -11.49 -14.49 -0.91
C ASP A 75 -10.35 -14.98 -1.83
N PRO A 76 -10.68 -15.77 -2.86
CA PRO A 76 -9.70 -16.25 -3.83
C PRO A 76 -8.97 -15.12 -4.58
N SER A 77 -9.55 -13.92 -4.64
CA SER A 77 -8.96 -12.82 -5.42
C SER A 77 -7.60 -12.38 -4.87
N PHE A 78 -7.32 -12.58 -3.58
CA PHE A 78 -6.01 -12.29 -2.99
C PHE A 78 -4.88 -13.19 -3.51
N TYR A 79 -5.23 -14.27 -4.21
CA TYR A 79 -4.31 -15.26 -4.78
C TYR A 79 -4.26 -15.22 -6.31
N VAL A 80 -4.90 -14.22 -6.92
CA VAL A 80 -4.89 -13.97 -8.36
C VAL A 80 -4.32 -12.57 -8.60
N ASP A 81 -3.28 -12.47 -9.42
CA ASP A 81 -2.68 -11.19 -9.75
C ASP A 81 -3.65 -10.26 -10.49
N PHE A 82 -3.37 -8.96 -10.50
CA PHE A 82 -4.26 -8.00 -11.15
C PHE A 82 -4.36 -8.16 -12.68
N ASP A 83 -3.35 -8.75 -13.31
CA ASP A 83 -3.30 -8.99 -14.76
C ASP A 83 -3.70 -10.42 -15.14
N GLU A 84 -4.15 -11.20 -14.16
CA GLU A 84 -4.60 -12.58 -14.35
C GLU A 84 -6.06 -12.74 -13.94
N THR A 85 -6.75 -13.68 -14.59
CA THR A 85 -8.15 -14.01 -14.29
C THR A 85 -8.32 -15.43 -13.76
N THR A 86 -7.26 -16.25 -13.85
CA THR A 86 -7.28 -17.66 -13.48
C THR A 86 -6.35 -17.90 -12.30
N PRO A 87 -6.76 -18.70 -11.30
CA PRO A 87 -5.85 -19.16 -10.26
C PRO A 87 -4.63 -19.86 -10.86
N TYR A 88 -3.47 -19.75 -10.21
CA TYR A 88 -2.30 -20.54 -10.56
C TYR A 88 -2.63 -22.04 -10.52
N VAL A 89 -2.36 -22.72 -11.62
CA VAL A 89 -2.42 -24.19 -11.71
C VAL A 89 -0.99 -24.68 -11.84
N ALA A 90 -0.57 -25.58 -10.96
CA ALA A 90 0.74 -26.21 -11.09
C ALA A 90 0.74 -27.16 -12.29
N GLU A 91 1.18 -26.67 -13.44
CA GLU A 91 1.44 -27.50 -14.62
C GLU A 91 2.89 -28.00 -14.57
N VAL A 92 3.06 -29.30 -14.35
CA VAL A 92 4.36 -29.96 -14.46
C VAL A 92 4.49 -30.48 -15.88
N ALA A 93 5.15 -29.72 -16.76
CA ALA A 93 5.60 -30.22 -18.05
C ALA A 93 6.85 -31.11 -17.87
N GLU A 94 7.09 -32.05 -18.79
CA GLU A 94 8.40 -32.72 -18.88
C GLU A 94 9.48 -31.63 -19.04
N SER A 95 10.46 -31.63 -18.14
CA SER A 95 11.48 -30.59 -18.04
C SER A 95 12.17 -30.30 -19.38
N GLU A 96 12.16 -29.05 -19.82
CA GLU A 96 13.06 -28.55 -20.88
C GLU A 96 14.51 -28.40 -20.39
N CYS A 97 14.77 -28.66 -19.10
CA CYS A 97 16.11 -28.72 -18.53
C CYS A 97 16.85 -29.99 -18.98
N ALA A 98 17.46 -29.87 -20.17
CA ALA A 98 18.70 -30.49 -20.65
C ALA A 98 18.88 -32.01 -20.47
N THR A 99 18.82 -32.74 -21.60
CA THR A 99 19.54 -34.02 -21.80
C THR A 99 20.99 -33.76 -22.17
#